data_AF-A0A8C4JYJ0-F1
#
_entry.id   AF-A0A8C4JYJ0-F1
#
_cell.length_a   1.000
_cell.length_b   1.000
_cell.length_c   1.000
_cell.angle_alpha   90.00
_cell.angle_beta   90.00
_cell.angle_gamma   90.00
#
_symmetry.space_group_name_H-M   'P 1'
#
loop_
_entity.id
_entity.type
_entity.pdbx_description
1 polymer ?
#
loop_
_entity_poly.entity_id
_entity_poly.type
_entity_poly.pdbx_seq_one_letter_code
_entity_poly.pdbx_strand_id
1 'polypeptide(L)'
;GSARCGGGLGVGAGRGPVPEVNPAGRVGEAPGSGGGVRRPLGPSPNFWRCAAEAACCRGGGGGGAGEGGSRPAPRREPAQESAAAAGSLGPGSRLPLTALRQRCFPRGSALLRSRSVAQRPFKPSSPARHRRSFSKSASAWYVPCLASLETLQELCRKENLRCKSIGITNRNLKSYEVEYLCDYKVDEGTEYYLVKWKGWPESSNTWEPLKNLKCPLLLQNFLSDKNEYLSRVKEGKALKVKNHVKALKPAVADYIVKKAKQRIALQRWKEELNRKKNHKGMILVENTVDLEGPPLDFYYINEYKPAPGINVINGITTGCECSDCPAEKCCPKEAGFLLAYNKRKKLKIQPGLPIYECNSYCRCGPDCPNRIVQKGTPYSLCIFRTNNGRGWGVKTLQKIKTNSFVMEYVGEVITSEEAERRGQLYDNQGNTYLFDLDYDSDEFTVDAARYGNVSHFVNHSCDPNLQVFNVFIDNLDLRLPRIALFSTRTIKAGEELTFDYQMKGSIDLTSDSTDGLSPSRKRIRTVCKCGAVCCRGYLN
;
A
#
# COMPACT_ATOMS: atom_id res chain seq x y z
N GLY A 1 13.09 67.49 -9.84
CA GLY A 1 14.21 66.96 -9.05
C GLY A 1 14.99 65.98 -9.91
N SER A 2 16.32 65.95 -9.96
CA SER A 2 17.33 66.45 -9.01
C SER A 2 17.28 65.71 -7.67
N ALA A 3 18.37 65.22 -7.07
CA ALA A 3 19.77 65.04 -7.51
C ALA A 3 20.34 63.76 -6.80
N ARG A 4 21.40 63.04 -7.20
CA ARG A 4 22.76 63.35 -7.69
C ARG A 4 23.74 63.95 -6.65
N CYS A 5 24.55 63.09 -6.03
CA CYS A 5 25.92 63.31 -5.50
C CYS A 5 26.67 61.95 -5.50
N GLY A 6 27.98 61.82 -5.75
CA GLY A 6 28.92 62.77 -6.38
C GLY A 6 30.41 62.61 -5.99
N GLY A 7 31.22 61.87 -6.77
CA GLY A 7 32.71 61.81 -6.67
C GLY A 7 33.27 60.95 -5.52
N GLY A 8 34.58 60.62 -5.40
CA GLY A 8 35.76 60.86 -6.26
C GLY A 8 37.06 60.95 -5.41
N LEU A 9 38.31 60.77 -5.87
CA LEU A 9 38.90 60.28 -7.14
C LEU A 9 40.43 59.96 -6.94
N GLY A 10 41.05 59.12 -7.79
CA GLY A 10 42.52 58.82 -7.78
C GLY A 10 42.83 57.31 -7.67
N VAL A 11 43.50 56.56 -8.57
CA VAL A 11 44.62 56.76 -9.54
C VAL A 11 46.02 56.47 -8.94
N GLY A 12 46.69 55.43 -9.48
CA GLY A 12 48.09 55.07 -9.21
C GLY A 12 48.47 53.77 -9.94
N ALA A 13 49.67 53.69 -10.54
CA ALA A 13 50.10 52.56 -11.38
C ALA A 13 51.53 52.08 -11.06
N GLY A 14 51.83 50.80 -11.30
CA GLY A 14 53.13 50.15 -11.09
C GLY A 14 53.28 48.87 -11.93
N ARG A 15 54.51 48.37 -12.14
CA ARG A 15 54.83 47.33 -13.14
C ARG A 15 55.58 46.10 -12.60
N GLY A 16 55.03 44.90 -12.82
CA GLY A 16 55.74 43.61 -12.99
C GLY A 16 56.58 43.08 -11.80
N PRO A 17 57.35 41.98 -11.99
CA PRO A 17 57.41 41.06 -13.14
C PRO A 17 57.00 39.60 -12.78
N VAL A 18 57.19 38.67 -13.73
CA VAL A 18 57.01 37.20 -13.56
C VAL A 18 58.29 36.57 -12.97
N PRO A 19 58.20 35.41 -12.29
CA PRO A 19 58.92 34.26 -12.85
C PRO A 19 58.14 32.92 -12.83
N GLU A 20 58.47 32.08 -13.79
CA GLU A 20 58.04 30.68 -13.95
C GLU A 20 59.11 29.76 -13.35
N VAL A 21 58.73 28.71 -12.61
CA VAL A 21 59.69 27.70 -12.12
C VAL A 21 59.10 26.28 -12.18
N ASN A 22 59.82 25.42 -12.88
CA ASN A 22 59.67 23.96 -12.87
C ASN A 22 61.08 23.39 -13.12
N PRO A 23 61.60 22.44 -12.30
CA PRO A 23 62.25 21.28 -12.95
C PRO A 23 62.26 19.96 -12.15
N ALA A 24 62.24 18.84 -12.91
CA ALA A 24 62.88 17.52 -12.68
C ALA A 24 62.67 16.72 -11.35
N GLY A 25 62.74 15.38 -11.33
CA GLY A 25 62.82 14.38 -12.41
C GLY A 25 63.68 13.13 -12.06
N ARG A 26 63.47 12.00 -12.79
CA ARG A 26 64.30 10.74 -12.82
C ARG A 26 64.25 9.84 -11.55
N VAL A 27 64.48 8.51 -11.57
CA VAL A 27 64.65 7.47 -12.63
C VAL A 27 64.26 6.07 -12.07
N GLY A 28 63.83 5.14 -12.94
CA GLY A 28 64.09 3.69 -12.82
C GLY A 28 62.98 2.77 -12.27
N GLU A 29 62.87 1.48 -12.63
CA GLU A 29 63.43 0.67 -13.74
C GLU A 29 62.43 -0.46 -14.13
N ALA A 30 62.70 -1.22 -15.22
CA ALA A 30 61.95 -2.41 -15.67
C ALA A 30 62.73 -3.71 -15.32
N PRO A 31 62.24 -4.97 -15.51
CA PRO A 31 61.57 -5.56 -16.69
C PRO A 31 60.19 -6.23 -16.34
N GLY A 32 59.46 -6.96 -17.19
CA GLY A 32 59.64 -7.33 -18.60
C GLY A 32 59.37 -8.84 -18.87
N SER A 33 58.80 -9.17 -20.04
CA SER A 33 58.31 -10.52 -20.48
C SER A 33 57.04 -11.06 -19.76
N GLY A 34 56.22 -11.93 -20.38
CA GLY A 34 56.16 -12.28 -21.81
C GLY A 34 55.35 -13.55 -22.16
N GLY A 35 54.36 -13.43 -23.06
CA GLY A 35 53.71 -14.56 -23.77
C GLY A 35 52.60 -15.33 -23.04
N GLY A 36 51.82 -16.14 -23.78
CA GLY A 36 50.86 -17.11 -23.18
C GLY A 36 49.45 -17.20 -23.79
N VAL A 37 49.28 -17.41 -25.10
CA VAL A 37 47.95 -17.68 -25.69
C VAL A 37 47.45 -19.08 -25.31
N ARG A 38 46.20 -19.20 -24.82
CA ARG A 38 45.38 -20.44 -24.92
C ARG A 38 43.88 -20.15 -24.81
N ARG A 39 43.08 -20.83 -25.63
CA ARG A 39 41.60 -20.89 -25.55
C ARG A 39 41.17 -22.10 -24.71
N PRO A 40 39.96 -22.06 -24.12
CA PRO A 40 38.93 -23.07 -24.39
C PRO A 40 37.84 -22.43 -25.28
N LEU A 41 37.36 -23.04 -26.37
CA LEU A 41 36.63 -24.32 -26.44
C LEU A 41 35.36 -24.29 -25.57
N GLY A 42 34.25 -23.84 -26.18
CA GLY A 42 32.89 -24.03 -25.64
C GLY A 42 32.19 -25.22 -26.33
N PRO A 43 31.16 -25.82 -25.72
CA PRO A 43 30.37 -26.88 -26.32
C PRO A 43 28.97 -26.43 -26.77
N SER A 44 28.49 -27.00 -27.88
CA SER A 44 27.07 -27.11 -28.25
C SER A 44 26.92 -28.09 -29.41
N PRO A 45 25.76 -28.76 -29.60
CA PRO A 45 24.66 -29.01 -28.68
C PRO A 45 24.47 -30.53 -28.39
N ASN A 46 23.56 -30.92 -27.49
CA ASN A 46 22.54 -31.96 -27.77
C ASN A 46 21.56 -32.27 -26.61
N PHE A 47 20.30 -32.47 -27.02
CA PHE A 47 19.20 -33.26 -26.43
C PHE A 47 19.00 -33.43 -24.91
N TRP A 48 17.93 -32.77 -24.45
CA TRP A 48 16.86 -33.29 -23.57
C TRP A 48 16.89 -34.76 -23.16
N ARG A 49 16.79 -35.01 -21.84
CA ARG A 49 15.87 -36.01 -21.24
C ARG A 49 15.67 -35.75 -19.74
N CYS A 50 14.55 -35.14 -19.37
CA CYS A 50 14.07 -35.17 -17.99
C CYS A 50 13.26 -36.46 -17.78
N ALA A 51 13.81 -37.43 -17.05
CA ALA A 51 13.06 -38.59 -16.59
C ALA A 51 12.39 -38.26 -15.26
N ALA A 52 11.06 -38.17 -15.26
CA ALA A 52 10.25 -38.10 -14.05
C ALA A 52 9.51 -39.43 -13.90
N GLU A 53 10.12 -40.38 -13.21
CA GLU A 53 9.52 -41.69 -12.98
C GLU A 53 8.45 -41.62 -11.88
N ALA A 54 7.19 -41.74 -12.29
CA ALA A 54 6.06 -41.88 -11.38
C ALA A 54 5.90 -43.36 -10.97
N ALA A 55 6.66 -43.80 -9.96
CA ALA A 55 6.49 -45.11 -9.37
C ALA A 55 5.11 -45.21 -8.66
N CYS A 56 4.26 -46.13 -9.10
CA CYS A 56 2.92 -46.30 -8.57
C CYS A 56 2.67 -47.76 -8.14
N CYS A 57 2.06 -47.94 -6.97
CA CYS A 57 1.51 -49.20 -6.44
C CYS A 57 2.47 -50.40 -6.27
N ARG A 58 2.65 -50.82 -5.01
CA ARG A 58 2.12 -52.11 -4.52
C ARG A 58 2.05 -52.10 -3.00
N GLY A 59 1.01 -52.73 -2.45
CA GLY A 59 0.91 -53.03 -1.02
C GLY A 59 1.38 -54.45 -0.72
N GLY A 60 1.86 -54.65 0.51
CA GLY A 60 2.14 -55.94 1.13
C GLY A 60 1.90 -55.80 2.64
N GLY A 61 1.39 -56.85 3.29
CA GLY A 61 0.96 -56.80 4.70
C GLY A 61 1.60 -57.87 5.58
N GLY A 62 1.41 -57.72 6.89
CA GLY A 62 2.02 -58.54 7.95
C GLY A 62 3.10 -57.76 8.72
N GLY A 63 3.29 -57.96 10.03
CA GLY A 63 2.46 -58.75 10.97
C GLY A 63 3.15 -58.96 12.34
N GLY A 64 2.44 -58.70 13.44
CA GLY A 64 2.93 -58.87 14.83
C GLY A 64 3.81 -57.72 15.37
N ALA A 65 4.11 -57.63 16.67
CA ALA A 65 3.47 -58.22 17.87
C ALA A 65 3.99 -57.54 19.17
N GLY A 66 3.12 -57.25 20.16
CA GLY A 66 3.46 -56.66 21.48
C GLY A 66 3.95 -55.20 21.46
N GLU A 67 4.02 -54.42 22.55
CA GLU A 67 3.49 -54.46 23.93
C GLU A 67 3.54 -53.02 24.51
N GLY A 68 3.03 -52.63 25.70
CA GLY A 68 2.21 -53.32 26.71
C GLY A 68 1.98 -52.42 27.95
N GLY A 69 0.72 -52.16 28.36
CA GLY A 69 0.35 -51.33 29.54
C GLY A 69 0.53 -49.80 29.38
N SER A 70 -0.01 -48.91 30.24
CA SER A 70 -1.01 -49.03 31.33
C SER A 70 -1.68 -47.66 31.62
N ARG A 71 -2.94 -47.65 32.10
CA ARG A 71 -3.61 -46.46 32.71
C ARG A 71 -3.40 -46.46 34.23
N PRO A 72 -3.58 -45.32 34.94
CA PRO A 72 -4.86 -45.13 35.63
C PRO A 72 -5.36 -43.65 35.80
N ALA A 73 -6.64 -43.53 36.21
CA ALA A 73 -7.25 -42.40 36.92
C ALA A 73 -8.15 -42.99 38.04
N PRO A 74 -8.35 -42.36 39.23
CA PRO A 74 -9.40 -41.35 39.50
C PRO A 74 -8.86 -40.22 40.43
N ARG A 75 -9.58 -39.32 41.15
CA ARG A 75 -11.01 -39.06 41.54
C ARG A 75 -11.35 -37.56 41.24
N ARG A 76 -12.55 -36.97 41.38
CA ARG A 76 -13.84 -37.17 42.11
C ARG A 76 -13.95 -36.62 43.56
N GLU A 77 -14.54 -35.42 43.65
CA GLU A 77 -15.48 -34.90 44.71
C GLU A 77 -14.93 -34.66 46.15
N PRO A 78 -15.58 -33.83 47.02
CA PRO A 78 -17.03 -33.60 47.18
C PRO A 78 -17.55 -32.14 47.03
N ALA A 79 -18.84 -31.94 47.31
CA ALA A 79 -19.59 -30.68 47.25
C ALA A 79 -20.04 -30.17 48.65
N GLN A 80 -20.66 -28.99 48.71
CA GLN A 80 -21.46 -28.51 49.84
C GLN A 80 -22.75 -27.81 49.36
N GLU A 81 -23.80 -27.85 50.18
CA GLU A 81 -25.14 -27.32 49.89
C GLU A 81 -25.56 -26.17 50.81
N SER A 82 -26.37 -25.26 50.28
CA SER A 82 -27.50 -24.58 50.95
C SER A 82 -28.28 -23.84 49.84
N ALA A 83 -29.59 -24.00 49.61
CA ALA A 83 -30.77 -24.14 50.47
C ALA A 83 -31.14 -22.86 51.25
N ALA A 84 -32.40 -22.40 51.30
CA ALA A 84 -33.57 -22.65 50.42
C ALA A 84 -34.66 -21.60 50.72
N ALA A 85 -35.42 -21.15 49.71
CA ALA A 85 -36.70 -20.42 49.91
C ALA A 85 -37.58 -20.50 48.65
N ALA A 86 -38.89 -20.74 48.80
CA ALA A 86 -39.85 -20.77 47.70
C ALA A 86 -41.26 -20.33 48.14
N GLY A 87 -42.01 -19.70 47.23
CA GLY A 87 -43.36 -19.19 47.43
C GLY A 87 -43.58 -17.89 46.64
N SER A 88 -44.72 -17.61 46.00
CA SER A 88 -45.99 -18.36 45.92
C SER A 88 -46.71 -18.09 44.56
N LEU A 89 -47.86 -18.71 44.30
CA LEU A 89 -48.48 -18.78 42.96
C LEU A 89 -49.84 -18.05 42.80
N GLY A 90 -49.92 -17.19 41.78
CA GLY A 90 -51.10 -16.96 40.91
C GLY A 90 -52.27 -16.11 41.46
N PRO A 91 -53.43 -16.07 40.75
CA PRO A 91 -53.69 -16.58 39.40
C PRO A 91 -54.56 -15.68 38.46
N GLY A 92 -54.53 -15.94 37.15
CA GLY A 92 -55.61 -15.59 36.19
C GLY A 92 -55.52 -14.23 35.43
N SER A 93 -56.26 -14.01 34.32
CA SER A 93 -57.07 -14.96 33.53
C SER A 93 -57.41 -14.48 32.09
N ARG A 94 -57.70 -15.46 31.20
CA ARG A 94 -58.56 -15.44 29.99
C ARG A 94 -58.15 -14.70 28.70
N LEU A 95 -58.42 -15.38 27.57
CA LEU A 95 -58.48 -14.90 26.18
C LEU A 95 -59.90 -14.37 25.86
N PRO A 96 -60.14 -13.78 24.66
CA PRO A 96 -60.80 -14.59 23.62
C PRO A 96 -60.26 -14.37 22.18
N LEU A 97 -60.82 -15.11 21.20
CA LEU A 97 -60.37 -15.18 19.81
C LEU A 97 -61.56 -15.07 18.83
N THR A 98 -61.61 -14.03 17.99
CA THR A 98 -62.58 -13.86 16.87
C THR A 98 -62.09 -12.77 15.88
N ALA A 99 -62.51 -12.64 14.61
CA ALA A 99 -62.79 -13.59 13.51
C ALA A 99 -63.30 -12.82 12.26
N LEU A 100 -62.81 -13.18 11.04
CA LEU A 100 -63.41 -12.98 9.70
C LEU A 100 -63.85 -11.58 9.15
N ARG A 101 -63.22 -11.20 8.01
CA ARG A 101 -63.77 -10.74 6.66
C ARG A 101 -62.79 -9.72 6.03
N GLN A 102 -62.38 -9.72 4.75
CA GLN A 102 -62.87 -10.12 3.41
C GLN A 102 -63.36 -8.95 2.52
N ARG A 103 -63.07 -9.05 1.20
CA ARG A 103 -63.51 -8.24 0.03
C ARG A 103 -62.68 -6.97 -0.28
N CYS A 104 -62.46 -6.56 -1.55
CA CYS A 104 -62.65 -7.23 -2.85
C CYS A 104 -61.83 -6.59 -4.02
N PHE A 105 -61.61 -7.37 -5.09
CA PHE A 105 -61.18 -6.92 -6.43
C PHE A 105 -62.34 -6.26 -7.24
N PRO A 106 -62.04 -5.40 -8.24
CA PRO A 106 -61.98 -5.81 -9.67
C PRO A 106 -60.85 -5.08 -10.46
N ARG A 107 -60.53 -5.27 -11.76
CA ARG A 107 -60.61 -6.31 -12.84
C ARG A 107 -59.70 -5.78 -14.00
N GLY A 108 -59.17 -6.53 -14.98
CA GLY A 108 -59.21 -7.96 -15.32
C GLY A 108 -58.91 -8.22 -16.82
N SER A 109 -58.86 -9.50 -17.26
CA SER A 109 -58.66 -9.98 -18.66
C SER A 109 -57.23 -9.78 -19.23
N ALA A 110 -56.63 -10.58 -20.13
CA ALA A 110 -57.01 -11.76 -20.95
C ALA A 110 -55.69 -12.47 -21.46
N LEU A 111 -55.56 -13.56 -22.26
CA LEU A 111 -56.16 -14.90 -22.60
C LEU A 111 -55.09 -15.61 -23.53
N LEU A 112 -55.08 -16.85 -24.06
CA LEU A 112 -55.97 -18.05 -24.10
C LEU A 112 -55.19 -19.38 -24.47
N ARG A 113 -54.99 -20.34 -23.54
CA ARG A 113 -54.76 -21.82 -23.77
C ARG A 113 -53.47 -22.28 -24.54
N SER A 114 -53.10 -23.58 -24.61
CA SER A 114 -53.83 -24.87 -24.44
C SER A 114 -53.11 -25.95 -23.57
N ARG A 115 -53.66 -27.19 -23.52
CA ARG A 115 -53.30 -28.31 -22.60
C ARG A 115 -53.46 -29.69 -23.28
N SER A 116 -52.73 -30.69 -22.77
CA SER A 116 -53.20 -32.07 -22.52
C SER A 116 -52.43 -32.63 -21.30
N VAL A 117 -53.05 -32.85 -20.13
CA VAL A 117 -53.88 -34.00 -19.70
C VAL A 117 -53.02 -35.21 -19.26
N ALA A 118 -53.43 -35.90 -18.19
CA ALA A 118 -52.62 -36.85 -17.42
C ALA A 118 -53.47 -37.99 -16.84
N GLN A 119 -52.82 -39.07 -16.37
CA GLN A 119 -53.45 -40.09 -15.51
C GLN A 119 -52.53 -40.58 -14.37
N ARG A 120 -53.20 -40.96 -13.28
CA ARG A 120 -52.80 -41.72 -12.08
C ARG A 120 -53.88 -42.84 -11.93
N PRO A 121 -53.82 -43.83 -11.00
CA PRO A 121 -52.97 -43.97 -9.81
C PRO A 121 -52.38 -45.39 -9.59
N PHE A 122 -51.73 -45.66 -8.44
CA PHE A 122 -52.24 -46.59 -7.40
C PHE A 122 -51.28 -46.71 -6.18
N LYS A 123 -51.84 -47.16 -5.05
CA LYS A 123 -51.29 -47.60 -3.75
C LYS A 123 -52.35 -48.57 -3.14
N PRO A 124 -52.11 -49.35 -2.06
CA PRO A 124 -50.90 -49.52 -1.22
C PRO A 124 -50.49 -50.99 -0.97
N SER A 125 -49.35 -51.22 -0.30
CA SER A 125 -49.22 -52.19 0.83
C SER A 125 -47.80 -52.17 1.45
N SER A 126 -47.71 -52.40 2.76
CA SER A 126 -46.47 -52.68 3.53
C SER A 126 -46.56 -54.12 4.08
N PRO A 127 -45.57 -54.69 4.83
CA PRO A 127 -44.25 -54.17 5.23
C PRO A 127 -43.06 -55.16 4.99
N ALA A 128 -41.82 -54.66 5.01
CA ALA A 128 -40.62 -55.48 5.20
C ALA A 128 -39.50 -54.68 5.91
N ARG A 129 -38.60 -55.37 6.63
CA ARG A 129 -37.50 -54.77 7.43
C ARG A 129 -36.20 -54.69 6.61
N HIS A 130 -35.45 -53.58 6.70
CA HIS A 130 -34.24 -53.46 7.53
C HIS A 130 -33.31 -52.26 7.17
N ARG A 131 -32.48 -51.89 8.17
CA ARG A 131 -31.19 -51.15 8.10
C ARG A 131 -31.14 -49.82 7.33
N ARG A 132 -31.04 -48.73 8.10
CA ARG A 132 -30.47 -47.45 7.65
C ARG A 132 -29.04 -47.67 7.14
N SER A 133 -28.74 -47.24 5.91
CA SER A 133 -27.37 -47.00 5.44
C SER A 133 -27.05 -45.52 5.53
N PHE A 134 -25.95 -45.15 6.20
CA PHE A 134 -25.45 -43.77 6.15
C PHE A 134 -24.72 -43.55 4.82
N SER A 135 -25.31 -42.78 3.91
CA SER A 135 -24.62 -42.31 2.71
C SER A 135 -23.56 -41.27 3.09
N LYS A 136 -22.29 -41.69 3.17
CA LYS A 136 -21.17 -40.76 3.32
C LYS A 136 -21.14 -39.80 2.13
N SER A 137 -21.27 -38.50 2.39
CA SER A 137 -20.93 -37.48 1.39
C SER A 137 -19.44 -37.52 1.13
N ALA A 138 -19.03 -38.05 -0.01
CA ALA A 138 -17.63 -38.04 -0.42
C ALA A 138 -17.21 -36.60 -0.75
N SER A 139 -16.23 -36.08 -0.02
CA SER A 139 -15.58 -34.81 -0.37
C SER A 139 -14.83 -35.00 -1.68
N ALA A 140 -15.29 -34.36 -2.75
CA ALA A 140 -14.60 -34.36 -4.03
C ALA A 140 -13.27 -33.60 -3.90
N TRP A 141 -12.16 -34.34 -3.86
CA TRP A 141 -10.82 -33.77 -3.89
C TRP A 141 -10.59 -33.09 -5.24
N TYR A 142 -10.55 -31.77 -5.26
CA TYR A 142 -10.12 -31.03 -6.44
C TYR A 142 -8.60 -30.91 -6.44
N VAL A 143 -7.97 -31.25 -7.56
CA VAL A 143 -6.56 -30.93 -7.81
C VAL A 143 -6.51 -29.62 -8.58
N PRO A 144 -6.15 -28.48 -7.95
CA PRO A 144 -6.02 -27.22 -8.68
C PRO A 144 -4.85 -27.33 -9.67
N CYS A 145 -4.99 -26.73 -10.85
CA CYS A 145 -3.86 -26.63 -11.77
C CYS A 145 -2.81 -25.68 -11.20
N LEU A 146 -1.56 -26.13 -11.11
CA LEU A 146 -0.43 -25.30 -10.64
C LEU A 146 0.00 -24.25 -11.68
N ALA A 147 -0.39 -24.42 -12.95
CA ALA A 147 -0.17 -23.44 -14.01
C ALA A 147 -1.31 -22.40 -14.04
N SER A 148 -0.96 -21.13 -14.25
CA SER A 148 -1.98 -20.08 -14.41
C SER A 148 -2.71 -20.23 -15.75
N LEU A 149 -3.86 -19.55 -15.88
CA LEU A 149 -4.58 -19.48 -17.15
C LEU A 149 -3.71 -18.90 -18.28
N GLU A 150 -2.84 -17.94 -17.96
CA GLU A 150 -1.88 -17.36 -18.90
C GLU A 150 -0.86 -18.40 -19.36
N THR A 151 -0.25 -19.16 -18.44
CA THR A 151 0.71 -20.23 -18.76
C THR A 151 0.07 -21.32 -19.63
N LEU A 152 -1.18 -21.72 -19.34
CA LEU A 152 -1.92 -22.70 -20.16
C LEU A 152 -2.22 -22.17 -21.56
N GLN A 153 -2.56 -20.87 -21.68
CA GLN A 153 -2.73 -20.22 -22.98
C GLN A 153 -1.41 -20.11 -23.75
N GLU A 154 -0.31 -19.77 -23.10
CA GLU A 154 1.04 -19.68 -23.69
C GLU A 154 1.52 -21.03 -24.23
N LEU A 155 1.38 -22.11 -23.44
CA LEU A 155 1.67 -23.47 -23.88
C LEU A 155 0.82 -23.85 -25.11
N CYS A 156 -0.47 -23.50 -25.12
CA CYS A 156 -1.32 -23.72 -26.29
C CYS A 156 -0.85 -22.94 -27.54
N ARG A 157 -0.39 -21.69 -27.40
CA ARG A 157 0.19 -20.94 -28.53
C ARG A 157 1.51 -21.56 -29.02
N LYS A 158 2.39 -21.95 -28.10
CA LYS A 158 3.70 -22.55 -28.38
C LYS A 158 3.58 -23.88 -29.14
N GLU A 159 2.72 -24.77 -28.66
CA GLU A 159 2.48 -26.08 -29.28
C GLU A 159 1.41 -26.01 -30.41
N ASN A 160 0.99 -24.79 -30.81
CA ASN A 160 0.00 -24.53 -31.87
C ASN A 160 -1.37 -25.22 -31.65
N LEU A 161 -1.76 -25.44 -30.39
CA LEU A 161 -2.98 -26.13 -29.96
C LEU A 161 -4.17 -25.18 -29.75
N ARG A 162 -5.36 -25.61 -30.19
CA ARG A 162 -6.59 -24.80 -30.14
C ARG A 162 -7.54 -25.20 -28.99
N CYS A 163 -7.34 -24.61 -27.82
CA CYS A 163 -8.17 -24.87 -26.63
C CYS A 163 -9.22 -23.76 -26.36
N LYS A 164 -10.46 -23.96 -26.82
CA LYS A 164 -11.57 -22.99 -26.69
C LYS A 164 -11.92 -22.65 -25.24
N SER A 165 -11.86 -23.60 -24.32
CA SER A 165 -12.23 -23.43 -22.90
C SER A 165 -11.32 -22.46 -22.14
N ILE A 166 -10.08 -22.26 -22.61
CA ILE A 166 -9.16 -21.23 -22.09
C ILE A 166 -9.05 -20.01 -23.03
N GLY A 167 -9.91 -19.88 -24.04
CA GLY A 167 -9.96 -18.75 -24.96
C GLY A 167 -9.02 -18.80 -26.16
N ILE A 168 -8.32 -19.92 -26.43
CA ILE A 168 -7.44 -20.06 -27.59
C ILE A 168 -8.20 -20.59 -28.81
N THR A 169 -8.11 -19.84 -29.91
CA THR A 169 -8.82 -20.04 -31.17
C THR A 169 -7.89 -19.78 -32.36
N ASN A 170 -8.23 -20.25 -33.55
CA ASN A 170 -7.45 -20.00 -34.77
C ASN A 170 -7.24 -18.49 -35.07
N ARG A 171 -8.07 -17.59 -34.51
CA ARG A 171 -7.96 -16.13 -34.70
C ARG A 171 -6.92 -15.47 -33.79
N ASN A 172 -6.61 -16.05 -32.63
CA ASN A 172 -5.66 -15.53 -31.64
C ASN A 172 -4.51 -16.49 -31.30
N LEU A 173 -4.38 -17.61 -32.03
CA LEU A 173 -3.32 -18.61 -31.86
C LEU A 173 -1.90 -18.02 -32.07
N LYS A 174 -1.77 -17.03 -32.98
CA LYS A 174 -0.53 -16.25 -33.21
C LYS A 174 -0.54 -14.88 -32.52
N SER A 175 -1.43 -14.64 -31.56
CA SER A 175 -1.53 -13.37 -30.82
C SER A 175 -0.80 -13.49 -29.48
N TYR A 176 0.35 -12.84 -29.38
CA TYR A 176 1.20 -12.80 -28.18
C TYR A 176 1.05 -11.45 -27.44
N GLU A 177 1.33 -11.44 -26.14
CA GLU A 177 1.20 -10.23 -25.32
C GLU A 177 2.54 -9.48 -25.24
N VAL A 178 2.50 -8.17 -25.51
CA VAL A 178 3.66 -7.28 -25.41
C VAL A 178 3.78 -6.81 -23.96
N GLU A 179 4.95 -7.01 -23.35
CA GLU A 179 5.27 -6.50 -22.02
C GLU A 179 5.67 -5.02 -22.10
N TYR A 180 6.55 -4.68 -23.04
CA TYR A 180 6.90 -3.30 -23.42
C TYR A 180 7.59 -3.24 -24.79
N LEU A 181 7.79 -2.02 -25.29
CA LEU A 181 8.55 -1.73 -26.49
C LEU A 181 9.93 -1.20 -26.07
N CYS A 182 11.00 -1.72 -26.67
CA CYS A 182 12.39 -1.48 -26.27
C CYS A 182 13.09 -0.41 -27.11
N ASP A 183 12.88 -0.45 -28.43
CA ASP A 183 13.63 0.34 -29.41
C ASP A 183 12.78 0.58 -30.67
N TYR A 184 13.22 1.47 -31.56
CA TYR A 184 12.52 1.91 -32.77
C TYR A 184 13.49 2.16 -33.93
N LYS A 185 13.12 1.72 -35.13
CA LYS A 185 13.81 2.02 -36.39
C LYS A 185 12.82 2.27 -37.54
N VAL A 186 13.29 2.95 -38.58
CA VAL A 186 12.60 3.12 -39.87
C VAL A 186 13.44 2.46 -40.95
N ASP A 187 12.84 1.51 -41.67
CA ASP A 187 13.49 0.71 -42.70
C ASP A 187 12.57 0.71 -43.94
N GLU A 188 13.09 1.13 -45.09
CA GLU A 188 12.31 1.35 -46.34
C GLU A 188 11.00 2.15 -46.15
N GLY A 189 10.99 3.10 -45.21
CA GLY A 189 9.79 3.91 -44.87
C GLY A 189 8.78 3.21 -43.95
N THR A 190 8.99 1.94 -43.60
CA THR A 190 8.20 1.21 -42.60
C THR A 190 8.77 1.43 -41.19
N GLU A 191 7.92 1.79 -40.23
CA GLU A 191 8.27 1.88 -38.81
C GLU A 191 8.25 0.49 -38.16
N TYR A 192 9.36 0.13 -37.50
CA TYR A 192 9.53 -1.09 -36.72
C TYR A 192 9.88 -0.77 -35.27
N TYR A 193 9.37 -1.59 -34.34
CA TYR A 193 9.67 -1.51 -32.91
C TYR A 193 10.25 -2.83 -32.43
N LEU A 194 11.25 -2.79 -31.55
CA LEU A 194 11.77 -3.97 -30.87
C LEU A 194 10.83 -4.31 -29.70
N VAL A 195 10.24 -5.50 -29.74
CA VAL A 195 9.19 -5.92 -28.80
C VAL A 195 9.77 -6.79 -27.70
N LYS A 196 9.52 -6.45 -26.43
CA LYS A 196 9.63 -7.42 -25.33
C LYS A 196 8.32 -8.18 -25.18
N TRP A 197 8.36 -9.47 -25.45
CA TRP A 197 7.22 -10.37 -25.24
C TRP A 197 7.10 -10.75 -23.76
N LYS A 198 5.88 -10.69 -23.20
CA LYS A 198 5.58 -11.07 -21.81
C LYS A 198 5.84 -12.56 -21.60
N GLY A 199 6.47 -12.93 -20.49
CA GLY A 199 6.82 -14.32 -20.16
C GLY A 199 8.10 -14.86 -20.83
N TRP A 200 8.59 -14.23 -21.90
CA TRP A 200 9.78 -14.68 -22.64
C TRP A 200 11.07 -13.97 -22.20
N PRO A 201 12.27 -14.56 -22.41
CA PRO A 201 13.54 -13.89 -22.16
C PRO A 201 13.80 -12.77 -23.18
N GLU A 202 14.70 -11.83 -22.85
CA GLU A 202 15.04 -10.71 -23.76
C GLU A 202 15.74 -11.17 -25.06
N SER A 203 16.29 -12.39 -25.09
CA SER A 203 16.79 -13.04 -26.31
C SER A 203 15.70 -13.46 -27.31
N SER A 204 14.42 -13.44 -26.91
CA SER A 204 13.28 -13.68 -27.79
C SER A 204 12.65 -12.39 -28.37
N ASN A 205 13.24 -11.22 -28.12
CA ASN A 205 12.71 -9.95 -28.62
C ASN A 205 12.78 -9.88 -30.16
N THR A 206 11.67 -9.51 -30.82
CA THR A 206 11.58 -9.38 -32.29
C THR A 206 11.30 -7.95 -32.75
N TRP A 207 11.70 -7.61 -33.97
CA TRP A 207 11.36 -6.34 -34.62
C TRP A 207 10.02 -6.44 -35.34
N GLU A 208 8.97 -5.88 -34.75
CA GLU A 208 7.62 -5.89 -35.33
C GLU A 208 7.30 -4.56 -36.03
N PRO A 209 6.76 -4.58 -37.26
CA PRO A 209 6.28 -3.37 -37.92
C PRO A 209 5.01 -2.83 -37.23
N LEU A 210 4.80 -1.51 -37.22
CA LEU A 210 3.67 -0.86 -36.54
C LEU A 210 2.31 -1.51 -36.83
N LYS A 211 2.08 -1.96 -38.07
CA LYS A 211 0.86 -2.65 -38.52
C LYS A 211 0.52 -3.92 -37.72
N ASN A 212 1.52 -4.62 -37.16
CA ASN A 212 1.32 -5.81 -36.33
C ASN A 212 0.88 -5.45 -34.90
N LEU A 213 1.32 -4.30 -34.39
CA LEU A 213 1.12 -3.92 -32.99
C LEU A 213 -0.33 -3.51 -32.71
N LYS A 214 -0.93 -4.10 -31.68
CA LYS A 214 -2.30 -3.82 -31.19
C LYS A 214 -2.31 -3.36 -29.73
N CYS A 215 -1.24 -2.68 -29.32
CA CYS A 215 -1.00 -2.21 -27.95
C CYS A 215 -0.93 -0.66 -27.88
N PRO A 216 -2.03 0.07 -28.16
CA PRO A 216 -2.01 1.53 -28.33
C PRO A 216 -1.46 2.28 -27.10
N LEU A 217 -1.73 1.81 -25.88
CA LEU A 217 -1.19 2.39 -24.65
C LEU A 217 0.33 2.24 -24.54
N LEU A 218 0.91 1.11 -25.00
CA LEU A 218 2.36 0.90 -24.97
C LEU A 218 3.06 1.74 -26.05
N LEU A 219 2.44 1.87 -27.23
CA LEU A 219 2.89 2.80 -28.28
C LEU A 219 2.84 4.26 -27.80
N GLN A 220 1.75 4.68 -27.13
CA GLN A 220 1.63 6.02 -26.56
C GLN A 220 2.69 6.29 -25.49
N ASN A 221 2.91 5.36 -24.55
CA ASN A 221 3.96 5.45 -23.55
C ASN A 221 5.35 5.57 -24.19
N PHE A 222 5.68 4.69 -25.13
CA PHE A 222 6.96 4.70 -25.85
C PHE A 222 7.21 6.02 -26.59
N LEU A 223 6.20 6.54 -27.29
CA LEU A 223 6.31 7.81 -28.01
C LEU A 223 6.42 9.01 -27.05
N SER A 224 5.73 8.97 -25.91
CA SER A 224 5.88 9.97 -24.84
C SER A 224 7.31 9.98 -24.29
N ASP A 225 7.84 8.82 -23.88
CA ASP A 225 9.18 8.68 -23.30
C ASP A 225 10.27 9.11 -24.29
N LYS A 226 10.14 8.73 -25.57
CA LYS A 226 11.01 9.15 -26.66
C LYS A 226 11.03 10.68 -26.80
N ASN A 227 9.85 11.30 -26.79
CA ASN A 227 9.72 12.75 -26.98
C ASN A 227 10.22 13.54 -25.76
N GLU A 228 9.93 13.06 -24.54
CA GLU A 228 10.37 13.64 -23.28
C GLU A 228 11.91 13.59 -23.12
N TYR A 229 12.53 12.45 -23.42
CA TYR A 229 13.99 12.36 -23.42
C TYR A 229 14.61 13.33 -24.45
N LEU A 230 13.98 13.44 -25.63
CA LEU A 230 14.44 14.33 -26.70
C LEU A 230 14.20 15.83 -26.41
N SER A 231 13.24 16.23 -25.55
CA SER A 231 13.11 17.63 -25.11
C SER A 231 14.19 17.98 -24.07
N ARG A 232 14.33 17.15 -23.03
CA ARG A 232 15.36 17.29 -21.97
C ARG A 232 16.78 17.41 -22.57
N VAL A 233 17.08 16.67 -23.64
CA VAL A 233 18.39 16.74 -24.34
C VAL A 233 18.54 17.99 -25.23
N LYS A 234 17.45 18.58 -25.74
CA LYS A 234 17.49 19.82 -26.53
C LYS A 234 17.66 21.06 -25.68
N GLU A 235 17.04 21.09 -24.50
CA GLU A 235 17.14 22.21 -23.53
C GLU A 235 18.59 22.46 -23.12
N GLY A 236 19.44 21.41 -23.07
CA GLY A 236 20.87 21.54 -22.83
C GLY A 236 21.75 21.85 -24.05
N LYS A 237 21.24 21.89 -25.29
CA LYS A 237 22.06 22.08 -26.52
C LYS A 237 21.32 22.82 -27.66
N ALA A 238 21.68 24.07 -27.87
CA ALA A 238 21.24 24.87 -29.02
C ALA A 238 21.93 24.44 -30.35
N LEU A 239 21.42 23.40 -31.03
CA LEU A 239 21.77 23.12 -32.43
C LEU A 239 20.72 22.27 -33.17
N LYS A 240 20.64 22.46 -34.49
CA LYS A 240 19.62 21.90 -35.39
C LYS A 240 19.77 20.39 -35.56
N VAL A 241 18.65 19.64 -35.52
CA VAL A 241 18.59 18.21 -35.86
C VAL A 241 17.50 17.99 -36.92
N LYS A 242 17.80 17.26 -38.00
CA LYS A 242 16.84 16.91 -39.06
C LYS A 242 15.91 15.78 -38.58
N ASN A 243 14.61 15.87 -38.89
CA ASN A 243 13.55 15.05 -38.28
C ASN A 243 13.47 13.56 -38.72
N HIS A 244 14.42 13.05 -39.51
CA HIS A 244 14.40 11.64 -39.97
C HIS A 244 15.45 10.79 -39.25
N VAL A 245 15.07 10.31 -38.06
CA VAL A 245 15.88 9.39 -37.24
C VAL A 245 15.62 7.95 -37.72
N LYS A 246 16.57 7.36 -38.45
CA LYS A 246 16.47 5.97 -38.95
C LYS A 246 16.49 4.90 -37.84
N ALA A 247 17.16 5.16 -36.72
CA ALA A 247 17.18 4.30 -35.53
C ALA A 247 17.44 5.16 -34.28
N LEU A 248 16.97 4.74 -33.11
CA LEU A 248 17.26 5.47 -31.87
C LEU A 248 18.76 5.44 -31.53
N LYS A 249 19.19 6.41 -30.71
CA LYS A 249 20.51 6.33 -30.05
C LYS A 249 20.41 5.38 -28.86
N PRO A 250 21.43 4.56 -28.54
CA PRO A 250 21.35 3.57 -27.46
C PRO A 250 20.88 4.14 -26.10
N ALA A 251 21.31 5.35 -25.72
CA ALA A 251 20.88 6.00 -24.48
C ALA A 251 19.38 6.37 -24.43
N VAL A 252 18.72 6.53 -25.60
CA VAL A 252 17.27 6.75 -25.67
C VAL A 252 16.53 5.41 -25.46
N ALA A 253 16.99 4.34 -26.10
CA ALA A 253 16.42 2.99 -25.92
C ALA A 253 16.58 2.49 -24.48
N ASP A 254 17.76 2.66 -23.88
CA ASP A 254 18.02 2.36 -22.46
C ASP A 254 17.08 3.13 -21.52
N TYR A 255 16.89 4.44 -21.74
CA TYR A 255 15.92 5.24 -20.98
C TYR A 255 14.49 4.70 -21.12
N ILE A 256 14.04 4.40 -22.34
CA ILE A 256 12.70 3.86 -22.60
C ILE A 256 12.51 2.49 -21.92
N VAL A 257 13.47 1.58 -22.03
CA VAL A 257 13.42 0.27 -21.35
C VAL A 257 13.37 0.43 -19.83
N LYS A 258 14.14 1.37 -19.26
CA LYS A 258 14.08 1.69 -17.82
C LYS A 258 12.73 2.27 -17.43
N LYS A 259 12.19 3.23 -18.18
CA LYS A 259 10.87 3.84 -17.94
C LYS A 259 9.71 2.84 -18.09
N ALA A 260 9.85 1.85 -18.98
CA ALA A 260 8.90 0.75 -19.12
C ALA A 260 8.97 -0.23 -17.93
N LYS A 261 10.17 -0.70 -17.56
CA LYS A 261 10.39 -1.56 -16.38
C LYS A 261 9.91 -0.88 -15.08
N GLN A 262 10.15 0.43 -14.94
CA GLN A 262 9.63 1.25 -13.84
C GLN A 262 8.10 1.23 -13.77
N ARG A 263 7.39 1.49 -14.89
CA ARG A 263 5.91 1.44 -14.92
C ARG A 263 5.36 0.10 -14.44
N ILE A 264 5.97 -1.01 -14.86
CA ILE A 264 5.57 -2.36 -14.45
C ILE A 264 5.81 -2.58 -12.94
N ALA A 265 6.96 -2.13 -12.42
CA ALA A 265 7.25 -2.21 -10.99
C ALA A 265 6.27 -1.37 -10.14
N LEU A 266 5.98 -0.13 -10.54
CA LEU A 266 5.02 0.75 -9.85
C LEU A 266 3.57 0.20 -9.94
N GLN A 267 3.18 -0.42 -11.05
CA GLN A 267 1.89 -1.10 -11.18
C GLN A 267 1.77 -2.28 -10.21
N ARG A 268 2.80 -3.15 -10.12
CA ARG A 268 2.83 -4.28 -9.18
C ARG A 268 2.82 -3.80 -7.72
N TRP A 269 3.55 -2.73 -7.40
CA TRP A 269 3.54 -2.14 -6.06
C TRP A 269 2.18 -1.54 -5.70
N LYS A 270 1.50 -0.86 -6.64
CA LYS A 270 0.13 -0.40 -6.47
C LYS A 270 -0.83 -1.57 -6.19
N GLU A 271 -0.69 -2.70 -6.88
CA GLU A 271 -1.49 -3.91 -6.64
C GLU A 271 -1.21 -4.52 -5.25
N GLU A 272 0.06 -4.56 -4.83
CA GLU A 272 0.50 -4.97 -3.49
C GLU A 272 -0.15 -4.12 -2.38
N LEU A 273 -0.08 -2.79 -2.51
CA LEU A 273 -0.68 -1.83 -1.58
C LEU A 273 -2.20 -2.02 -1.46
N ASN A 274 -2.91 -2.18 -2.58
CA ASN A 274 -4.37 -2.40 -2.57
C ASN A 274 -4.79 -3.79 -2.09
N ARG A 275 -3.90 -4.79 -2.12
CA ARG A 275 -4.13 -6.11 -1.52
C ARG A 275 -3.89 -6.11 0.00
N LYS A 276 -3.00 -5.25 0.50
CA LYS A 276 -2.67 -5.14 1.94
C LYS A 276 -3.55 -4.18 2.73
N LYS A 277 -4.13 -3.14 2.11
CA LYS A 277 -4.96 -2.15 2.80
C LYS A 277 -6.27 -2.76 3.36
N ASN A 278 -6.66 -2.39 4.58
CA ASN A 278 -7.96 -2.74 5.18
C ASN A 278 -9.06 -1.70 4.89
N HIS A 279 -8.70 -0.47 4.52
CA HIS A 279 -9.62 0.65 4.37
C HIS A 279 -10.28 0.77 2.98
N LYS A 280 -11.37 1.55 2.91
CA LYS A 280 -12.19 1.70 1.69
C LYS A 280 -11.47 2.41 0.54
N GLY A 281 -10.77 3.52 0.81
CA GLY A 281 -10.08 4.31 -0.21
C GLY A 281 -9.07 3.49 -1.02
N MET A 282 -8.91 3.78 -2.32
CA MET A 282 -7.90 3.13 -3.16
C MET A 282 -6.55 3.84 -3.05
N ILE A 283 -5.45 3.11 -3.19
CA ILE A 283 -4.09 3.67 -3.22
C ILE A 283 -3.58 3.61 -4.65
N LEU A 284 -3.24 4.74 -5.25
CA LEU A 284 -2.60 4.81 -6.56
C LEU A 284 -1.10 5.12 -6.42
N VAL A 285 -0.33 4.84 -7.46
CA VAL A 285 1.10 5.13 -7.55
C VAL A 285 1.39 5.71 -8.93
N GLU A 286 2.11 6.83 -9.01
CA GLU A 286 2.55 7.45 -10.26
C GLU A 286 3.97 8.04 -10.18
N ASN A 287 4.74 7.98 -11.27
CA ASN A 287 6.00 8.71 -11.39
C ASN A 287 6.21 9.24 -12.82
N THR A 288 5.96 10.54 -12.99
CA THR A 288 6.15 11.30 -14.23
C THR A 288 7.34 12.26 -14.17
N VAL A 289 8.28 12.05 -13.24
CA VAL A 289 9.40 12.97 -12.97
C VAL A 289 10.74 12.33 -13.29
N ASP A 290 11.00 11.14 -12.75
CA ASP A 290 12.28 10.44 -12.84
C ASP A 290 12.10 8.92 -13.06
N LEU A 291 13.15 8.14 -12.80
CA LEU A 291 13.19 6.69 -12.97
C LEU A 291 13.01 5.91 -11.64
N GLU A 292 12.67 6.57 -10.53
CA GLU A 292 12.53 5.91 -9.22
C GLU A 292 11.44 4.83 -9.24
N GLY A 293 11.80 3.62 -8.81
CA GLY A 293 10.88 2.49 -8.65
C GLY A 293 10.16 2.50 -7.29
N PRO A 294 9.46 1.40 -6.96
CA PRO A 294 8.99 1.16 -5.59
C PRO A 294 10.15 1.23 -4.57
N PRO A 295 9.93 1.76 -3.35
CA PRO A 295 10.90 1.66 -2.27
C PRO A 295 11.20 0.20 -1.92
N LEU A 296 12.48 -0.13 -1.69
CA LEU A 296 12.95 -1.52 -1.60
C LEU A 296 12.69 -2.20 -0.24
N ASP A 297 12.68 -1.44 0.86
CA ASP A 297 12.57 -1.97 2.23
C ASP A 297 11.39 -1.35 3.01
N PHE A 298 10.27 -1.13 2.30
CA PHE A 298 9.02 -0.60 2.85
C PHE A 298 7.89 -1.66 2.86
N TYR A 299 7.29 -1.88 4.02
CA TYR A 299 6.26 -2.89 4.25
C TYR A 299 4.95 -2.24 4.71
N TYR A 300 3.93 -2.28 3.85
CA TYR A 300 2.64 -1.67 4.15
C TYR A 300 1.91 -2.41 5.29
N ILE A 301 1.58 -1.67 6.36
CA ILE A 301 0.76 -2.10 7.49
C ILE A 301 -0.46 -1.17 7.65
N ASN A 302 -1.48 -1.59 8.41
CA ASN A 302 -2.71 -0.82 8.62
C ASN A 302 -2.85 -0.24 10.04
N GLU A 303 -2.41 -1.01 11.03
CA GLU A 303 -2.45 -0.67 12.46
C GLU A 303 -1.00 -0.71 13.01
N TYR A 304 -0.76 -0.17 14.21
CA TYR A 304 0.57 -0.18 14.84
C TYR A 304 1.19 -1.57 14.97
N LYS A 305 2.50 -1.64 14.75
CA LYS A 305 3.32 -2.86 14.93
C LYS A 305 4.23 -2.68 16.16
N PRO A 306 3.85 -3.11 17.37
CA PRO A 306 4.73 -3.01 18.53
C PRO A 306 6.04 -3.78 18.36
N ALA A 307 7.10 -3.25 18.98
CA ALA A 307 8.33 -3.97 19.27
C ALA A 307 8.10 -5.03 20.38
N PRO A 308 8.95 -6.08 20.46
CA PRO A 308 8.86 -7.07 21.53
C PRO A 308 8.88 -6.42 22.92
N GLY A 309 7.90 -6.77 23.77
CA GLY A 309 7.73 -6.21 25.11
C GLY A 309 6.68 -5.09 25.22
N ILE A 310 6.32 -4.42 24.13
CA ILE A 310 5.34 -3.32 24.14
C ILE A 310 3.92 -3.88 23.92
N ASN A 311 3.03 -3.66 24.89
CA ASN A 311 1.62 -4.09 24.83
C ASN A 311 0.70 -2.92 24.48
N VAL A 312 0.27 -2.82 23.22
CA VAL A 312 -0.61 -1.73 22.72
C VAL A 312 -2.10 -1.97 23.02
N ILE A 313 -2.44 -3.13 23.61
CA ILE A 313 -3.80 -3.47 24.04
C ILE A 313 -3.78 -3.67 25.55
N ASN A 314 -3.73 -2.56 26.30
CA ASN A 314 -4.08 -2.60 27.72
C ASN A 314 -5.60 -2.70 27.83
N GLY A 315 -6.06 -3.86 28.32
CA GLY A 315 -7.43 -4.33 28.14
C GLY A 315 -8.49 -3.47 28.82
N ILE A 316 -9.10 -2.55 28.06
CA ILE A 316 -10.31 -1.85 28.47
C ILE A 316 -11.40 -2.88 28.79
N THR A 317 -12.05 -2.74 29.94
CA THR A 317 -13.19 -3.58 30.34
C THR A 317 -14.55 -2.89 30.20
N THR A 318 -14.56 -1.60 29.83
CA THR A 318 -15.76 -0.73 29.82
C THR A 318 -15.97 -0.04 28.48
N GLY A 319 -17.21 -0.04 27.99
CA GLY A 319 -17.67 0.76 26.87
C GLY A 319 -19.04 1.37 27.16
N CYS A 320 -19.45 2.39 26.40
CA CYS A 320 -20.73 3.06 26.65
C CYS A 320 -21.94 2.19 26.31
N GLU A 321 -23.02 2.40 27.07
CA GLU A 321 -24.26 1.61 26.95
C GLU A 321 -25.27 2.19 25.94
N CYS A 322 -24.89 3.26 25.25
CA CYS A 322 -25.75 4.07 24.39
C CYS A 322 -26.36 3.30 23.21
N SER A 323 -27.66 3.50 22.98
CA SER A 323 -28.33 3.13 21.72
C SER A 323 -28.11 4.18 20.63
N ASP A 324 -28.20 5.47 20.97
CA ASP A 324 -27.88 6.60 20.10
C ASP A 324 -26.74 7.42 20.72
N CYS A 325 -25.55 7.36 20.10
CA CYS A 325 -24.42 8.21 20.48
C CYS A 325 -24.48 9.52 19.68
N PRO A 326 -24.19 10.69 20.28
CA PRO A 326 -23.74 10.92 21.65
C PRO A 326 -24.89 11.07 22.65
N ALA A 327 -24.97 10.17 23.64
CA ALA A 327 -25.75 10.43 24.85
C ALA A 327 -24.94 11.32 25.83
N GLU A 328 -25.61 11.84 26.86
CA GLU A 328 -24.95 12.62 27.94
C GLU A 328 -23.88 11.81 28.68
N LYS A 329 -24.09 10.49 28.84
CA LYS A 329 -23.13 9.53 29.37
C LYS A 329 -22.60 8.67 28.23
N CYS A 330 -21.49 9.09 27.63
CA CYS A 330 -20.87 8.47 26.45
C CYS A 330 -19.34 8.61 26.55
N CYS A 331 -18.57 7.75 25.87
CA CYS A 331 -17.11 7.61 26.04
C CYS A 331 -16.30 8.92 26.18
N PRO A 332 -16.49 9.96 25.35
CA PRO A 332 -15.76 11.21 25.53
C PRO A 332 -16.04 11.87 26.88
N LYS A 333 -17.32 11.88 27.30
CA LYS A 333 -17.76 12.55 28.52
C LYS A 333 -17.39 11.78 29.79
N GLU A 334 -17.32 10.45 29.69
CA GLU A 334 -16.79 9.59 30.76
C GLU A 334 -15.31 9.87 31.00
N ALA A 335 -14.53 10.06 29.93
CA ALA A 335 -13.14 10.52 30.01
C ALA A 335 -13.00 12.03 30.36
N GLY A 336 -14.10 12.73 30.67
CA GLY A 336 -14.11 14.16 31.00
C GLY A 336 -14.15 15.13 29.81
N PHE A 337 -13.92 14.65 28.59
CA PHE A 337 -13.78 15.45 27.37
C PHE A 337 -15.10 15.74 26.63
N LEU A 338 -15.03 16.69 25.69
CA LEU A 338 -16.09 16.93 24.73
C LEU A 338 -16.01 15.94 23.56
N LEU A 339 -17.17 15.52 23.05
CA LEU A 339 -17.27 14.75 21.81
C LEU A 339 -16.49 15.44 20.67
N ALA A 340 -15.55 14.74 20.05
CA ALA A 340 -14.69 15.29 18.99
C ALA A 340 -15.47 15.75 17.73
N TYR A 341 -16.61 15.10 17.42
CA TYR A 341 -17.31 15.24 16.15
C TYR A 341 -18.66 15.97 16.23
N ASN A 342 -19.11 16.48 15.08
CA ASN A 342 -20.46 17.00 14.87
C ASN A 342 -21.33 16.05 14.03
N LYS A 343 -22.64 16.34 13.92
CA LYS A 343 -23.64 15.55 13.18
C LYS A 343 -23.29 15.33 11.68
N ARG A 344 -22.35 16.10 11.10
CA ARG A 344 -21.87 15.95 9.71
C ARG A 344 -20.59 15.10 9.59
N LYS A 345 -20.20 14.39 10.67
CA LYS A 345 -18.96 13.58 10.75
C LYS A 345 -17.73 14.45 10.41
N LYS A 346 -17.64 15.61 11.07
CA LYS A 346 -16.51 16.55 11.03
C LYS A 346 -16.06 16.90 12.44
N LEU A 347 -14.76 17.12 12.60
CA LEU A 347 -14.12 17.54 13.85
C LEU A 347 -14.60 18.93 14.29
N LYS A 348 -14.74 19.13 15.60
CA LYS A 348 -15.16 20.41 16.22
C LYS A 348 -14.38 20.78 17.50
N ILE A 349 -13.37 19.99 17.87
CA ILE A 349 -12.43 20.30 18.96
C ILE A 349 -11.19 20.99 18.38
N GLN A 350 -10.44 21.71 19.24
CA GLN A 350 -9.19 22.36 18.87
C GLN A 350 -8.00 21.38 18.95
N PRO A 351 -6.90 21.62 18.22
CA PRO A 351 -5.64 20.88 18.37
C PRO A 351 -5.18 20.81 19.84
N GLY A 352 -4.44 19.75 20.18
CA GLY A 352 -4.04 19.43 21.56
C GLY A 352 -5.12 18.72 22.39
N LEU A 353 -6.41 18.85 22.06
CA LEU A 353 -7.46 18.07 22.72
C LEU A 353 -7.55 16.64 22.14
N PRO A 354 -7.64 15.60 22.99
CA PRO A 354 -7.72 14.21 22.55
C PRO A 354 -9.11 13.84 22.00
N ILE A 355 -9.14 12.78 21.20
CA ILE A 355 -10.35 12.16 20.66
C ILE A 355 -10.57 10.82 21.37
N TYR A 356 -11.69 10.67 22.06
CA TYR A 356 -12.13 9.37 22.59
C TYR A 356 -13.26 8.82 21.71
N GLU A 357 -12.96 7.85 20.86
CA GLU A 357 -14.00 7.16 20.07
C GLU A 357 -14.76 6.13 20.93
N CYS A 358 -15.87 5.62 20.41
CA CYS A 358 -16.50 4.41 20.96
C CYS A 358 -15.69 3.18 20.52
N ASN A 359 -15.47 2.25 21.45
CA ASN A 359 -14.59 1.09 21.30
C ASN A 359 -15.37 -0.22 21.06
N SER A 360 -14.69 -1.36 21.02
CA SER A 360 -15.28 -2.70 20.84
C SER A 360 -16.24 -3.12 21.96
N TYR A 361 -16.08 -2.59 23.17
CA TYR A 361 -16.94 -2.84 24.34
C TYR A 361 -18.21 -1.98 24.37
N CYS A 362 -18.34 -0.97 23.49
CA CYS A 362 -19.52 -0.11 23.44
C CYS A 362 -20.70 -0.81 22.75
N ARG A 363 -21.90 -0.71 23.34
CA ARG A 363 -23.15 -1.28 22.78
C ARG A 363 -23.54 -0.63 21.43
N CYS A 364 -23.06 0.58 21.15
CA CYS A 364 -23.40 1.30 19.92
C CYS A 364 -22.77 0.65 18.66
N GLY A 365 -23.60 0.41 17.64
CA GLY A 365 -23.19 -0.25 16.39
C GLY A 365 -22.18 0.51 15.53
N PRO A 366 -21.75 -0.07 14.39
CA PRO A 366 -20.70 0.50 13.55
C PRO A 366 -21.03 1.89 13.02
N ASP A 367 -22.29 2.21 12.74
CA ASP A 367 -22.67 3.52 12.17
C ASP A 367 -22.63 4.71 13.14
N CYS A 368 -22.40 4.44 14.43
CA CYS A 368 -22.19 5.42 15.50
C CYS A 368 -21.35 6.63 15.01
N PRO A 369 -21.80 7.88 15.27
CA PRO A 369 -21.08 9.08 14.84
C PRO A 369 -19.81 9.37 15.65
N ASN A 370 -19.58 8.63 16.75
CA ASN A 370 -18.32 8.60 17.49
C ASN A 370 -17.45 7.37 17.13
N ARG A 371 -17.62 6.84 15.92
CA ARG A 371 -16.71 5.87 15.27
C ARG A 371 -16.37 6.44 13.89
N ILE A 372 -15.21 7.07 13.72
CA ILE A 372 -14.79 7.80 12.52
C ILE A 372 -13.39 7.35 12.09
N VAL A 373 -12.43 7.36 13.00
CA VAL A 373 -11.03 6.99 12.75
C VAL A 373 -10.92 5.49 12.50
N GLN A 374 -11.54 4.68 13.37
CA GLN A 374 -11.61 3.21 13.24
C GLN A 374 -12.32 2.68 11.97
N LYS A 375 -12.85 3.55 11.10
CA LYS A 375 -13.41 3.17 9.79
C LYS A 375 -12.38 3.22 8.65
N GLY A 376 -11.17 3.71 8.94
CA GLY A 376 -10.07 3.83 8.00
C GLY A 376 -10.30 4.87 6.89
N THR A 377 -9.23 5.14 6.15
CA THR A 377 -9.18 6.12 5.04
C THR A 377 -10.35 5.96 4.04
N PRO A 378 -11.28 6.93 3.94
CA PRO A 378 -12.44 6.84 3.04
C PRO A 378 -12.16 7.41 1.64
N TYR A 379 -11.03 8.09 1.44
CA TYR A 379 -10.64 8.76 0.20
C TYR A 379 -9.66 7.92 -0.61
N SER A 380 -9.78 7.94 -1.94
CA SER A 380 -8.73 7.41 -2.81
C SER A 380 -7.57 8.40 -2.88
N LEU A 381 -6.37 7.92 -2.57
CA LEU A 381 -5.12 8.68 -2.49
C LEU A 381 -4.15 8.19 -3.57
N CYS A 382 -3.19 9.02 -3.95
CA CYS A 382 -2.12 8.65 -4.87
C CYS A 382 -0.77 9.01 -4.26
N ILE A 383 0.12 8.02 -4.13
CA ILE A 383 1.54 8.24 -3.89
C ILE A 383 2.15 8.68 -5.23
N PHE A 384 2.76 9.86 -5.28
CA PHE A 384 3.29 10.45 -6.51
C PHE A 384 4.71 10.96 -6.31
N ARG A 385 5.51 10.99 -7.38
CA ARG A 385 6.86 11.57 -7.33
C ARG A 385 6.78 13.10 -7.45
N THR A 386 7.35 13.82 -6.47
CA THR A 386 7.42 15.29 -6.48
C THR A 386 8.42 15.79 -7.52
N ASN A 387 8.10 16.91 -8.18
CA ASN A 387 8.97 17.50 -9.21
C ASN A 387 10.07 18.43 -8.67
N ASN A 388 10.01 18.82 -7.39
CA ASN A 388 10.97 19.74 -6.77
C ASN A 388 12.01 19.04 -5.86
N GLY A 389 12.13 17.72 -5.96
CA GLY A 389 13.14 16.94 -5.24
C GLY A 389 12.90 16.89 -3.73
N ARG A 390 11.64 16.61 -3.33
CA ARG A 390 11.25 16.10 -2.00
C ARG A 390 11.06 14.57 -1.99
N GLY A 391 11.37 13.89 -3.09
CA GLY A 391 11.13 12.46 -3.24
C GLY A 391 9.67 12.15 -3.54
N TRP A 392 9.09 11.19 -2.84
CA TRP A 392 7.68 10.84 -2.94
C TRP A 392 6.79 11.84 -2.17
N GLY A 393 5.50 11.85 -2.49
CA GLY A 393 4.46 12.67 -1.86
C GLY A 393 3.10 11.94 -1.94
N VAL A 394 2.09 12.41 -1.21
CA VAL A 394 0.72 11.89 -1.31
C VAL A 394 -0.22 12.99 -1.77
N LYS A 395 -1.11 12.72 -2.72
CA LYS A 395 -2.19 13.63 -3.12
C LYS A 395 -3.56 12.94 -3.04
N THR A 396 -4.61 13.71 -2.77
CA THR A 396 -5.99 13.17 -2.81
C THR A 396 -6.55 13.17 -4.23
N LEU A 397 -7.27 12.13 -4.62
CA LEU A 397 -7.95 12.07 -5.93
C LEU A 397 -9.35 12.71 -5.90
N GLN A 398 -9.81 13.16 -4.74
CA GLN A 398 -11.15 13.70 -4.53
C GLN A 398 -11.15 14.84 -3.51
N LYS A 399 -12.10 15.77 -3.63
CA LYS A 399 -12.21 16.94 -2.72
C LYS A 399 -12.45 16.50 -1.27
N ILE A 400 -11.53 16.83 -0.37
CA ILE A 400 -11.70 16.64 1.08
C ILE A 400 -12.24 17.95 1.67
N LYS A 401 -13.28 17.87 2.50
CA LYS A 401 -13.85 19.03 3.20
C LYS A 401 -13.04 19.29 4.49
N THR A 402 -12.86 20.55 4.88
CA THR A 402 -12.32 20.95 6.20
C THR A 402 -12.88 20.11 7.35
N ASN A 403 -12.04 19.87 8.37
CA ASN A 403 -12.29 19.08 9.56
C ASN A 403 -12.73 17.63 9.28
N SER A 404 -12.20 17.01 8.22
CA SER A 404 -12.40 15.58 7.94
C SER A 404 -11.20 14.75 8.37
N PHE A 405 -11.44 13.60 8.99
CA PHE A 405 -10.44 12.52 9.09
C PHE A 405 -9.97 12.13 7.69
N VAL A 406 -8.66 11.96 7.50
CA VAL A 406 -8.04 11.62 6.20
C VAL A 406 -7.36 10.26 6.24
N MET A 407 -6.41 10.07 7.17
CA MET A 407 -5.70 8.82 7.44
C MET A 407 -5.09 8.86 8.85
N GLU A 408 -4.49 7.76 9.31
CA GLU A 408 -3.68 7.72 10.54
C GLU A 408 -2.18 7.69 10.21
N TYR A 409 -1.33 8.14 11.14
CA TYR A 409 0.11 7.90 11.06
C TYR A 409 0.44 6.59 11.78
N VAL A 410 1.00 5.63 11.04
CA VAL A 410 1.21 4.25 11.51
C VAL A 410 2.61 3.78 11.16
N GLY A 411 3.27 3.13 12.12
CA GLY A 411 4.59 2.53 11.99
C GLY A 411 4.85 1.41 13.00
N GLU A 412 6.13 1.10 13.24
CA GLU A 412 6.56 0.33 14.41
C GLU A 412 6.42 1.19 15.67
N VAL A 413 5.86 0.65 16.76
CA VAL A 413 5.92 1.33 18.08
C VAL A 413 7.16 0.82 18.80
N ILE A 414 8.06 1.74 19.15
CA ILE A 414 9.34 1.51 19.83
C ILE A 414 9.45 2.41 21.07
N THR A 415 10.39 2.12 21.97
CA THR A 415 10.75 3.06 23.04
C THR A 415 11.56 4.23 22.49
N SER A 416 11.50 5.38 23.14
CA SER A 416 12.25 6.58 22.73
C SER A 416 13.78 6.38 22.76
N GLU A 417 14.29 5.48 23.61
CA GLU A 417 15.70 5.04 23.60
C GLU A 417 16.08 4.35 22.27
N GLU A 418 15.25 3.40 21.81
CA GLU A 418 15.43 2.73 20.51
C GLU A 418 15.21 3.72 19.35
N ALA A 419 14.35 4.72 19.54
CA ALA A 419 14.11 5.79 18.56
C ALA A 419 15.33 6.69 18.38
N GLU A 420 15.94 7.22 19.44
CA GLU A 420 17.19 7.99 19.38
C GLU A 420 18.34 7.13 18.80
N ARG A 421 18.45 5.86 19.21
CA ARG A 421 19.44 4.92 18.67
C ARG A 421 19.28 4.67 17.15
N ARG A 422 18.05 4.70 16.62
CA ARG A 422 17.76 4.69 15.16
C ARG A 422 17.97 6.07 14.53
N GLY A 423 17.56 7.14 15.22
CA GLY A 423 17.63 8.53 14.80
C GLY A 423 19.04 8.95 14.40
N GLN A 424 20.06 8.50 15.14
CA GLN A 424 21.47 8.72 14.80
C GLN A 424 21.89 8.14 13.43
N LEU A 425 21.18 7.14 12.90
CA LEU A 425 21.38 6.62 11.54
C LEU A 425 20.52 7.37 10.51
N TYR A 426 19.35 7.85 10.92
CA TYR A 426 18.38 8.56 10.08
C TYR A 426 18.77 10.03 9.82
N ASP A 427 19.32 10.74 10.81
CA ASP A 427 19.87 12.10 10.71
C ASP A 427 20.93 12.19 9.60
N ASN A 428 21.79 11.17 9.49
CA ASN A 428 22.83 11.08 8.45
C ASN A 428 22.27 10.85 7.03
N GLN A 429 20.98 10.52 6.91
CA GLN A 429 20.28 10.26 5.65
C GLN A 429 19.20 11.32 5.35
N GLY A 430 18.89 12.23 6.28
CA GLY A 430 17.77 13.18 6.19
C GLY A 430 16.39 12.52 6.35
N ASN A 431 16.33 11.30 6.89
CA ASN A 431 15.09 10.54 7.07
C ASN A 431 14.28 11.09 8.24
N THR A 432 12.96 11.25 8.04
CA THR A 432 12.05 11.93 8.97
C THR A 432 10.79 11.09 9.19
N TYR A 433 10.99 9.87 9.70
CA TYR A 433 9.95 8.86 9.89
C TYR A 433 9.66 8.51 11.36
N LEU A 434 10.37 9.13 12.30
CA LEU A 434 10.08 9.05 13.73
C LEU A 434 8.99 10.06 14.09
N PHE A 435 8.05 9.65 14.93
CA PHE A 435 6.98 10.49 15.45
C PHE A 435 6.77 10.13 16.93
N ASP A 436 7.15 11.03 17.84
CA ASP A 436 7.09 10.78 19.28
C ASP A 436 5.65 10.88 19.82
N LEU A 437 5.31 10.08 20.83
CA LEU A 437 3.95 9.97 21.38
C LEU A 437 3.76 10.84 22.64
N ASP A 438 4.29 12.07 22.57
CA ASP A 438 4.47 13.08 23.63
C ASP A 438 3.21 13.65 24.32
N TYR A 439 2.08 12.96 24.23
CA TYR A 439 0.79 13.42 24.75
C TYR A 439 0.68 13.39 26.28
N ASP A 440 1.34 12.43 26.92
CA ASP A 440 1.22 12.15 28.38
C ASP A 440 2.55 11.66 28.96
N SER A 441 3.36 10.92 28.19
CA SER A 441 4.76 10.63 28.49
C SER A 441 5.63 10.63 27.23
N ASP A 442 6.94 10.70 27.43
CA ASP A 442 8.00 10.63 26.42
C ASP A 442 8.54 9.20 26.22
N GLU A 443 7.76 8.17 26.59
CA GLU A 443 8.24 6.77 26.66
C GLU A 443 8.32 6.06 25.28
N PHE A 444 7.51 6.49 24.31
CA PHE A 444 7.30 5.79 23.04
C PHE A 444 7.36 6.69 21.80
N THR A 445 7.84 6.10 20.70
CA THR A 445 7.90 6.71 19.36
C THR A 445 7.30 5.75 18.33
N VAL A 446 6.66 6.30 17.30
CA VAL A 446 6.25 5.57 16.09
C VAL A 446 7.31 5.74 15.00
N ASP A 447 8.00 4.67 14.66
CA ASP A 447 8.95 4.60 13.55
C ASP A 447 8.28 4.05 12.28
N ALA A 448 7.99 4.94 11.33
CA ALA A 448 7.41 4.59 10.05
C ALA A 448 8.45 4.20 8.97
N ALA A 449 9.76 4.15 9.27
CA ALA A 449 10.82 4.08 8.25
C ALA A 449 10.77 2.81 7.40
N ARG A 450 10.47 1.65 8.03
CA ARG A 450 10.42 0.34 7.37
C ARG A 450 9.00 -0.19 7.25
N TYR A 451 8.22 -0.10 8.32
CA TYR A 451 6.81 -0.50 8.31
C TYR A 451 5.97 0.76 8.44
N GLY A 452 4.96 0.94 7.60
CA GLY A 452 4.02 2.04 7.76
C GLY A 452 2.83 1.97 6.82
N ASN A 453 1.94 2.96 6.85
CA ASN A 453 0.83 3.07 5.91
C ASN A 453 1.11 4.17 4.85
N VAL A 454 0.08 4.78 4.24
CA VAL A 454 0.24 5.90 3.29
C VAL A 454 0.94 7.14 3.92
N SER A 455 0.87 7.32 5.24
CA SER A 455 1.43 8.46 5.98
C SER A 455 2.95 8.62 5.81
N HIS A 456 3.67 7.51 5.63
CA HIS A 456 5.12 7.48 5.37
C HIS A 456 5.53 8.37 4.18
N PHE A 457 4.62 8.57 3.21
CA PHE A 457 4.88 9.38 2.01
C PHE A 457 4.29 10.80 2.09
N VAL A 458 3.74 11.24 3.22
CA VAL A 458 3.09 12.55 3.37
C VAL A 458 4.12 13.60 3.76
N ASN A 459 4.42 14.53 2.85
CA ASN A 459 5.47 15.54 3.01
C ASN A 459 5.19 16.60 4.07
N HIS A 460 6.26 17.25 4.54
CA HIS A 460 6.19 18.48 5.31
C HIS A 460 5.67 19.68 4.50
N SER A 461 4.86 20.53 5.15
CA SER A 461 4.68 21.95 4.75
C SER A 461 4.66 22.88 5.97
N CYS A 462 5.20 24.09 5.80
CA CYS A 462 5.08 25.18 6.78
C CYS A 462 3.70 25.88 6.71
N ASP A 463 2.94 25.64 5.64
CA ASP A 463 1.48 25.89 5.54
C ASP A 463 0.80 24.54 5.25
N PRO A 464 0.50 23.74 6.29
CA PRO A 464 -0.03 22.38 6.12
C PRO A 464 -1.54 22.35 5.88
N ASN A 465 -2.01 21.35 5.13
CA ASN A 465 -3.43 21.09 4.96
C ASN A 465 -3.98 19.94 5.83
N LEU A 466 -3.10 19.26 6.58
CA LEU A 466 -3.43 18.27 7.61
C LEU A 466 -2.90 18.71 9.00
N GLN A 467 -3.60 18.29 10.05
CA GLN A 467 -3.28 18.48 11.47
C GLN A 467 -3.39 17.14 12.20
N VAL A 468 -2.49 16.88 13.14
CA VAL A 468 -2.55 15.70 14.02
C VAL A 468 -3.51 15.90 15.19
N PHE A 469 -4.22 14.83 15.54
CA PHE A 469 -4.98 14.63 16.77
C PHE A 469 -4.66 13.25 17.37
N ASN A 470 -4.55 13.19 18.69
CA ASN A 470 -4.36 11.94 19.44
C ASN A 470 -5.71 11.26 19.68
N VAL A 471 -5.77 9.94 19.47
CA VAL A 471 -7.03 9.19 19.44
C VAL A 471 -6.95 7.93 20.30
N PHE A 472 -7.92 7.79 21.19
CA PHE A 472 -8.12 6.65 22.07
C PHE A 472 -9.38 5.88 21.66
N ILE A 473 -9.26 4.56 21.56
CA ILE A 473 -10.30 3.65 21.04
C ILE A 473 -10.33 2.38 21.89
N ASP A 474 -9.76 1.27 21.40
CA ASP A 474 -9.61 0.00 22.13
C ASP A 474 -8.39 -0.02 23.07
N ASN A 475 -7.57 1.03 23.02
CA ASN A 475 -6.57 1.38 24.03
C ASN A 475 -6.89 2.77 24.62
N LEU A 476 -6.80 2.90 25.95
CA LEU A 476 -6.85 4.18 26.68
C LEU A 476 -5.54 4.47 27.45
N ASP A 477 -4.49 3.67 27.26
CA ASP A 477 -3.16 4.00 27.79
C ASP A 477 -2.67 5.29 27.13
N LEU A 478 -2.58 6.37 27.90
CA LEU A 478 -2.38 7.74 27.40
C LEU A 478 -1.01 7.91 26.72
N ARG A 479 -0.07 7.02 27.04
CA ARG A 479 1.28 6.92 26.48
C ARG A 479 1.30 6.30 25.07
N LEU A 480 0.20 5.68 24.66
CA LEU A 480 0.05 4.96 23.38
C LEU A 480 -1.21 5.42 22.59
N PRO A 481 -1.35 6.72 22.28
CA PRO A 481 -2.43 7.24 21.44
C PRO A 481 -2.27 6.79 19.98
N ARG A 482 -3.38 6.67 19.25
CA ARG A 482 -3.37 6.57 17.78
C ARG A 482 -3.27 7.97 17.18
N ILE A 483 -2.30 8.18 16.30
CA ILE A 483 -2.10 9.47 15.59
C ILE A 483 -3.06 9.56 14.40
N ALA A 484 -4.03 10.47 14.42
CA ALA A 484 -4.96 10.69 13.31
C ALA A 484 -4.78 12.05 12.63
N LEU A 485 -4.70 12.04 11.29
CA LEU A 485 -4.56 13.23 10.46
C LEU A 485 -5.92 13.73 9.98
N PHE A 486 -6.27 14.96 10.37
CA PHE A 486 -7.48 15.67 9.99
C PHE A 486 -7.17 16.87 9.09
N SER A 487 -7.98 17.11 8.06
CA SER A 487 -7.78 18.24 7.15
C SER A 487 -8.10 19.58 7.83
N THR A 488 -7.17 20.52 7.88
CA THR A 488 -7.38 21.87 8.45
C THR A 488 -8.41 22.64 7.62
N ARG A 489 -8.13 22.78 6.32
CA ARG A 489 -8.95 23.47 5.32
C ARG A 489 -9.60 22.49 4.34
N THR A 490 -10.37 23.03 3.40
CA THR A 490 -10.84 22.24 2.24
C THR A 490 -9.67 22.01 1.29
N ILE A 491 -9.51 20.76 0.84
CA ILE A 491 -8.42 20.28 -0.03
C ILE A 491 -9.02 19.90 -1.38
N LYS A 492 -8.40 20.35 -2.47
CA LYS A 492 -8.86 20.10 -3.86
C LYS A 492 -8.46 18.69 -4.32
N ALA A 493 -9.19 18.14 -5.30
CA ALA A 493 -8.72 16.94 -5.99
C ALA A 493 -7.41 17.25 -6.75
N GLY A 494 -6.44 16.34 -6.68
CA GLY A 494 -5.08 16.52 -7.20
C GLY A 494 -4.13 17.29 -6.28
N GLU A 495 -4.60 17.86 -5.17
CA GLU A 495 -3.76 18.59 -4.21
C GLU A 495 -2.95 17.63 -3.33
N GLU A 496 -1.67 17.98 -3.13
CA GLU A 496 -0.77 17.27 -2.21
C GLU A 496 -1.24 17.43 -0.75
N LEU A 497 -1.13 16.36 0.02
CA LEU A 497 -1.41 16.32 1.45
C LEU A 497 -0.11 16.58 2.21
N THR A 498 -0.15 17.47 3.20
CA THR A 498 1.03 17.86 4.00
C THR A 498 0.67 18.18 5.44
N PHE A 499 1.59 17.87 6.37
CA PHE A 499 1.50 18.26 7.79
C PHE A 499 2.77 18.99 8.26
N ASP A 500 2.75 19.58 9.45
CA ASP A 500 3.95 20.18 10.03
C ASP A 500 4.75 19.14 10.82
N TYR A 501 6.00 18.86 10.42
CA TYR A 501 6.86 17.90 11.13
C TYR A 501 7.34 18.42 12.49
N GLN A 502 7.22 19.74 12.75
CA GLN A 502 7.60 20.36 14.02
C GLN A 502 6.41 20.65 14.95
N MET A 503 5.17 20.32 14.53
CA MET A 503 3.93 20.38 15.34
C MET A 503 3.68 21.66 16.18
N LYS A 504 4.21 22.83 15.78
CA LYS A 504 4.22 24.10 16.55
C LYS A 504 2.86 24.79 16.79
N GLY A 505 1.77 24.02 16.87
CA GLY A 505 0.44 24.44 17.29
C GLY A 505 -0.11 23.67 18.50
N SER A 506 0.59 22.67 19.02
CA SER A 506 0.24 21.95 20.26
C SER A 506 0.94 22.59 21.47
N ILE A 507 0.27 23.57 22.08
CA ILE A 507 0.47 24.12 23.43
C ILE A 507 1.87 23.90 24.06
N ASP A 508 2.82 24.77 23.74
CA ASP A 508 4.05 24.91 24.52
C ASP A 508 3.70 25.39 25.95
N LEU A 509 3.75 24.49 26.93
CA LEU A 509 3.54 24.80 28.36
C LEU A 509 4.71 24.39 29.28
N THR A 510 5.85 24.01 28.72
CA THR A 510 7.10 23.76 29.45
C THR A 510 8.28 24.50 28.82
N SER A 511 8.68 25.58 29.51
CA SER A 511 10.03 26.18 29.51
C SER A 511 10.71 26.49 28.16
N ASP A 512 10.81 27.78 27.85
CA ASP A 512 12.02 28.34 27.24
C ASP A 512 13.23 27.83 28.04
N SER A 513 14.16 27.12 27.38
CA SER A 513 15.35 26.54 28.00
C SER A 513 16.59 26.86 27.16
N THR A 514 17.09 28.08 27.35
CA THR A 514 18.41 28.47 26.85
C THR A 514 19.51 27.89 27.72
N ASP A 515 19.92 26.65 27.45
CA ASP A 515 21.20 26.04 27.83
C ASP A 515 21.31 24.64 27.16
N GLY A 516 22.47 24.00 27.03
CA GLY A 516 23.84 24.40 27.36
C GLY A 516 24.80 23.24 27.08
N LEU A 517 25.81 23.47 26.23
CA LEU A 517 26.95 22.58 25.89
C LEU A 517 26.74 21.05 25.98
N SER A 518 26.40 20.44 24.84
CA SER A 518 26.94 19.12 24.45
C SER A 518 27.77 19.30 23.18
N PRO A 519 28.86 18.54 22.93
CA PRO A 519 29.67 18.64 21.71
C PRO A 519 28.95 18.03 20.49
N SER A 520 27.79 18.59 20.17
CA SER A 520 26.86 18.10 19.18
C SER A 520 27.47 18.07 17.78
N ARG A 521 27.66 16.85 17.25
CA ARG A 521 27.93 16.64 15.83
C ARG A 521 26.87 17.41 15.04
N LYS A 522 27.29 18.21 14.05
CA LYS A 522 26.39 19.11 13.30
C LYS A 522 25.27 18.30 12.64
N ARG A 523 24.08 18.25 13.24
CA ARG A 523 22.87 17.66 12.64
C ARG A 523 22.67 18.27 11.25
N ILE A 524 22.45 17.42 10.25
CA ILE A 524 22.30 17.87 8.86
C ILE A 524 20.94 18.56 8.73
N ARG A 525 20.95 19.89 8.62
CA ARG A 525 19.74 20.67 8.40
C ARG A 525 19.23 20.47 6.98
N THR A 526 18.08 19.82 6.87
CA THR A 526 17.46 19.52 5.58
C THR A 526 16.66 20.75 5.12
N VAL A 527 17.03 21.32 3.97
CA VAL A 527 16.38 22.52 3.42
C VAL A 527 14.93 22.23 3.06
N CYS A 528 14.00 23.02 3.62
CA CYS A 528 12.57 22.89 3.36
C CYS A 528 12.22 23.39 1.95
N LYS A 529 11.55 22.54 1.17
CA LYS A 529 11.08 22.82 -0.20
C LYS A 529 9.55 22.79 -0.32
N CYS A 530 8.82 23.15 0.73
CA CYS A 530 7.35 23.13 0.71
C CYS A 530 6.72 24.15 -0.26
N GLY A 531 7.42 25.26 -0.54
CA GLY A 531 6.93 26.32 -1.43
C GLY A 531 5.92 27.28 -0.79
N ALA A 532 5.62 27.15 0.51
CA ALA A 532 4.81 28.11 1.25
C ALA A 532 5.52 29.46 1.37
N VAL A 533 4.76 30.57 1.35
CA VAL A 533 5.30 31.93 1.50
C VAL A 533 5.92 32.12 2.89
N CYS A 534 5.35 31.47 3.91
CA CYS A 534 5.83 31.42 5.30
C CYS A 534 6.84 30.26 5.55
N CYS A 535 7.59 29.82 4.54
CA CYS A 535 8.55 28.72 4.69
C CYS A 535 9.64 29.05 5.73
N ARG A 536 9.84 28.15 6.70
CA ARG A 536 10.85 28.27 7.78
C ARG A 536 12.29 27.95 7.33
N GLY A 537 12.52 27.73 6.03
CA GLY A 537 13.82 27.41 5.45
C GLY A 537 14.32 25.98 5.66
N TYR A 538 14.01 25.33 6.79
CA TYR A 538 14.50 24.00 7.15
C TYR A 538 13.40 23.09 7.72
N LEU A 539 13.61 21.77 7.63
CA LEU A 539 12.78 20.76 8.30
C LEU A 539 13.14 20.62 9.79
N ASN A 540 14.41 20.88 10.13
CA ASN A 540 15.08 20.71 11.44
C ASN A 540 16.11 21.83 11.70
#